data_AF-A0A2J4PL36-F1
#
_entry.id   AF-A0A2J4PL36-F1
#
_cell.length_a   1.000
_cell.length_b   1.000
_cell.length_c   1.000
_cell.angle_alpha   90.00
_cell.angle_beta   90.00
_cell.angle_gamma   90.00
#
_symmetry.space_group_name_H-M   'P 1'
#
loop_
_entity.id
_entity.type
_entity.pdbx_description
1 polymer ?
#
loop_
_entity_poly.entity_id
_entity_poly.type
_entity_poly.pdbx_seq_one_letter_code
_entity_poly.pdbx_strand_id
1 'polypeptide(L)'
;ALYSTLAIKGYFPMEELSTLNQNGTRLPSHPDRLKTRGVDATTGSLGQGISIAGGMALSHKLAGRANRVFCIVGDGELNEGQCWEAFQFIAHHRLNNLTVFVDWNKLQLDGRLDEIICAFNLEDKFRAFGFDVVTVKGDDIPGLLAAVQPVPPADARPRVVILDSVKGQGVPYLENLSNNHHLRLTAEMKETLNETIRQLEAEHD
;
A
#
# COMPACT_ATOMS: atom_id res chain seq x y z
N ALA A 1 -6.26 -0.83 6.92
CA ALA A 1 -5.57 0.41 6.52
C ALA A 1 -6.47 1.36 5.72
N LEU A 2 -6.88 1.02 4.48
CA LEU A 2 -7.63 1.92 3.61
C LEU A 2 -8.95 2.41 4.22
N TYR A 3 -9.83 1.51 4.65
CA TYR A 3 -11.13 1.91 5.23
C TYR A 3 -10.99 2.74 6.50
N SER A 4 -10.08 2.38 7.39
CA SER A 4 -9.78 3.17 8.58
C SER A 4 -9.36 4.60 8.21
N THR A 5 -8.50 4.74 7.19
CA THR A 5 -8.05 6.05 6.69
C THR A 5 -9.22 6.86 6.12
N LEU A 6 -10.06 6.24 5.29
CA LEU A 6 -11.23 6.91 4.69
C LEU A 6 -12.24 7.37 5.75
N ALA A 7 -12.48 6.56 6.78
CA ALA A 7 -13.36 6.89 7.90
C ALA A 7 -12.81 8.10 8.69
N ILE A 8 -11.52 8.09 9.03
CA ILE A 8 -10.83 9.21 9.71
C ILE A 8 -10.90 10.49 8.86
N LYS A 9 -10.85 10.38 7.53
CA LYS A 9 -11.00 11.51 6.60
C LYS A 9 -12.45 11.91 6.33
N GLY A 10 -13.43 11.31 7.01
CA GLY A 10 -14.84 11.69 6.93
C GLY A 10 -15.55 11.27 5.64
N TYR A 11 -15.03 10.27 4.92
CA TYR A 11 -15.73 9.73 3.75
C TYR A 11 -17.01 8.99 4.14
N PHE A 12 -17.01 8.36 5.31
CA PHE A 12 -18.14 7.68 5.94
C PHE A 12 -17.96 7.64 7.48
N PRO A 13 -19.01 7.37 8.27
CA PRO A 13 -18.93 7.33 9.74
C PRO A 13 -18.00 6.24 10.28
N MET A 14 -17.29 6.51 11.38
CA MET A 14 -16.36 5.56 12.01
C MET A 14 -17.04 4.25 12.44
N GLU A 15 -18.30 4.33 12.87
CA GLU A 15 -19.11 3.20 13.32
C GLU A 15 -19.29 2.15 12.22
N GLU A 16 -19.25 2.55 10.96
CA GLU A 16 -19.40 1.66 9.81
C GLU A 16 -18.25 0.64 9.71
N LEU A 17 -17.07 0.95 10.27
CA LEU A 17 -15.93 0.02 10.32
C LEU A 17 -16.28 -1.29 11.03
N SER A 18 -17.22 -1.26 11.99
CA SER A 18 -17.71 -2.45 12.68
C SER A 18 -18.42 -3.46 11.74
N THR A 19 -18.86 -3.01 10.56
CA THR A 19 -19.57 -3.82 9.57
C THR A 19 -18.65 -4.48 8.54
N LEU A 20 -17.33 -4.30 8.65
CA LEU A 20 -16.34 -4.84 7.73
C LEU A 20 -16.58 -6.32 7.42
N ASN A 21 -16.65 -6.65 6.13
CA ASN A 21 -16.84 -8.00 5.62
C ASN A 21 -18.10 -8.73 6.13
N GLN A 22 -19.11 -8.00 6.62
CA GLN A 22 -20.42 -8.56 6.96
C GLN A 22 -21.39 -8.46 5.78
N ASN A 23 -22.42 -9.31 5.75
CA ASN A 23 -23.44 -9.25 4.70
C ASN A 23 -24.13 -7.87 4.66
N GLY A 24 -24.27 -7.32 3.45
CA GLY A 24 -24.89 -6.00 3.24
C GLY A 24 -24.00 -4.80 3.57
N THR A 25 -22.75 -5.01 4.00
CA THR A 25 -21.80 -3.91 4.22
C THR A 25 -21.41 -3.20 2.92
N ARG A 26 -21.01 -1.94 3.04
CA ARG A 26 -20.29 -1.21 1.98
C ARG A 26 -18.78 -1.38 2.08
N LEU A 27 -18.27 -2.13 3.07
CA LEU A 27 -16.86 -2.40 3.33
C LEU A 27 -16.55 -3.90 3.10
N PRO A 28 -16.56 -4.39 1.84
CA PRO A 28 -16.20 -5.78 1.54
C PRO A 28 -14.74 -6.10 1.92
N SER A 29 -14.36 -7.38 1.93
CA SER A 29 -12.97 -7.80 2.25
C SER A 29 -11.92 -7.18 1.33
N HIS A 30 -12.25 -7.01 0.05
CA HIS A 30 -11.42 -6.30 -0.92
C HIS A 30 -12.15 -5.03 -1.40
N PRO A 31 -11.46 -3.90 -1.57
CA PRO A 31 -12.08 -2.63 -1.96
C PRO A 31 -12.92 -2.74 -3.23
N ASP A 32 -14.11 -2.14 -3.19
CA ASP A 32 -15.04 -2.05 -4.32
C ASP A 32 -15.44 -0.58 -4.54
N ARG A 33 -15.02 -0.02 -5.67
CA ARG A 33 -15.28 1.40 -6.01
C ARG A 33 -16.75 1.74 -6.17
N LEU A 34 -17.61 0.75 -6.43
CA LEU A 34 -19.05 0.98 -6.60
C LEU A 34 -19.80 0.97 -5.25
N LYS A 35 -19.18 0.42 -4.20
CA LYS A 35 -19.80 0.29 -2.88
C LYS A 35 -19.25 1.29 -1.87
N THR A 36 -17.93 1.45 -1.81
CA THR A 36 -17.29 2.25 -0.78
C THR A 36 -16.95 3.64 -1.30
N ARG A 37 -17.52 4.68 -0.68
CA ARG A 37 -17.17 6.07 -1.01
C ARG A 37 -15.69 6.33 -0.70
N GLY A 38 -14.97 6.90 -1.66
CA GLY A 38 -13.53 7.18 -1.55
C GLY A 38 -12.61 6.06 -2.02
N VAL A 39 -13.15 4.93 -2.48
CA VAL A 39 -12.35 3.89 -3.16
C VAL A 39 -12.31 4.19 -4.65
N ASP A 40 -11.11 4.43 -5.18
CA ASP A 40 -10.92 4.80 -6.60
C ASP A 40 -11.01 3.61 -7.56
N ALA A 41 -10.67 2.40 -7.11
CA ALA A 41 -10.62 1.19 -7.92
C ALA A 41 -11.05 -0.04 -7.13
N THR A 42 -11.77 -0.96 -7.80
CA THR A 42 -11.98 -2.31 -7.28
C THR A 42 -10.68 -3.09 -7.45
N THR A 43 -10.18 -3.64 -6.35
CA THR A 43 -8.90 -4.39 -6.31
C THR A 43 -9.09 -5.70 -5.55
N GLY A 44 -8.05 -6.52 -5.45
CA GLY A 44 -8.07 -7.82 -4.77
C GLY A 44 -7.39 -8.92 -5.58
N SER A 45 -7.48 -8.85 -6.92
CA SER A 45 -6.53 -9.54 -7.79
C SER A 45 -5.22 -8.77 -7.78
N LEU A 46 -4.18 -9.38 -7.23
CA LEU A 46 -2.84 -8.78 -7.17
C LEU A 46 -2.37 -8.35 -8.57
N GLY A 47 -1.62 -7.26 -8.64
CA GLY A 47 -1.06 -6.68 -9.85
C GLY A 47 -2.01 -5.78 -10.65
N GLN A 48 -3.33 -5.91 -10.48
CA GLN A 48 -4.28 -5.07 -11.23
C GLN A 48 -4.26 -3.61 -10.80
N GLY A 49 -4.03 -3.34 -9.51
CA GLY A 49 -4.03 -1.99 -8.96
C GLY A 49 -3.00 -1.07 -9.62
N ILE A 50 -1.80 -1.57 -9.88
CA ILE A 50 -0.73 -0.76 -10.48
C ILE A 50 -0.99 -0.43 -11.96
N SER A 51 -1.56 -1.35 -12.74
CA SER A 51 -1.98 -1.07 -14.11
C SER A 51 -3.07 0.00 -14.16
N ILE A 52 -4.06 -0.08 -13.26
CA ILE A 52 -5.12 0.93 -13.13
C ILE A 52 -4.52 2.28 -12.75
N ALA A 53 -3.60 2.32 -11.78
CA ALA A 53 -2.93 3.55 -11.35
C ALA A 53 -2.14 4.20 -12.48
N GLY A 54 -1.41 3.40 -13.30
CA GLY A 54 -0.75 3.88 -14.51
C GLY A 54 -1.71 4.51 -15.51
N GLY A 55 -2.87 3.89 -15.74
CA GLY A 55 -3.93 4.44 -16.60
C GLY A 55 -4.51 5.76 -16.06
N MET A 56 -4.77 5.84 -14.75
CA MET A 56 -5.25 7.06 -14.08
C MET A 56 -4.23 8.20 -14.22
N ALA A 57 -2.95 7.92 -13.98
CA ALA A 57 -1.88 8.91 -14.06
C ALA A 57 -1.70 9.43 -15.49
N LEU A 58 -1.74 8.55 -16.49
CA LEU A 58 -1.72 8.94 -17.89
C LEU A 58 -2.93 9.80 -18.25
N SER A 59 -4.13 9.41 -17.81
CA SER A 59 -5.36 10.19 -18.05
C SER A 59 -5.25 11.62 -17.50
N HIS A 60 -4.75 11.78 -16.27
CA HIS A 60 -4.54 13.09 -15.67
C HIS A 60 -3.53 13.93 -16.45
N LYS A 61 -2.41 13.33 -16.88
CA LYS A 61 -1.39 13.99 -17.69
C LYS A 61 -1.94 14.48 -19.02
N LEU A 62 -2.66 13.62 -19.75
CA LEU A 62 -3.29 13.97 -21.03
C LEU A 62 -4.36 15.07 -20.89
N ALA A 63 -5.07 15.08 -19.78
CA ALA A 63 -6.08 16.09 -19.47
C ALA A 63 -5.51 17.39 -18.86
N GLY A 64 -4.19 17.52 -18.69
CA GLY A 64 -3.55 18.68 -18.07
C GLY A 64 -3.95 18.89 -16.61
N ARG A 65 -4.35 17.83 -15.89
CA ARG A 65 -4.76 17.89 -14.49
C ARG A 65 -3.55 17.81 -13.57
N ALA A 66 -3.51 18.67 -12.54
CA ALA A 66 -2.46 18.68 -11.53
C ALA A 66 -2.58 17.55 -10.48
N ASN A 67 -3.59 16.67 -10.61
CA ASN A 67 -3.81 15.55 -9.71
C ASN A 67 -2.60 14.59 -9.71
N ARG A 68 -2.28 14.10 -8.50
CA ARG A 68 -1.29 13.05 -8.29
C ARG A 68 -1.99 11.73 -8.01
N VAL A 69 -1.38 10.64 -8.46
CA VAL A 69 -1.82 9.27 -8.19
C VAL A 69 -0.81 8.63 -7.25
N PHE A 70 -1.32 7.89 -6.27
CA PHE A 70 -0.51 7.09 -5.37
C PHE A 70 -1.00 5.65 -5.43
N CYS A 71 -0.07 4.70 -5.49
CA CYS A 71 -0.39 3.28 -5.51
C CYS A 71 0.52 2.56 -4.53
N ILE A 72 -0.05 1.69 -3.70
CA ILE A 72 0.70 0.81 -2.79
C ILE A 72 0.56 -0.61 -3.34
N VAL A 73 1.69 -1.29 -3.52
CA VAL A 73 1.77 -2.70 -3.90
C VAL A 73 2.56 -3.47 -2.86
N GLY A 74 2.23 -4.75 -2.66
CA GLY A 74 3.01 -5.63 -1.78
C GLY A 74 4.25 -6.18 -2.46
N ASP A 75 5.29 -6.52 -1.71
CA ASP A 75 6.46 -7.22 -2.26
C ASP A 75 6.14 -8.61 -2.85
N GLY A 76 5.21 -9.36 -2.27
CA GLY A 76 4.70 -10.60 -2.85
C GLY A 76 3.83 -10.38 -4.10
N GLU A 77 3.11 -9.26 -4.17
CA GLU A 77 2.37 -8.85 -5.37
C GLU A 77 3.30 -8.60 -6.56
N LEU A 78 4.57 -8.23 -6.32
CA LEU A 78 5.57 -8.09 -7.39
C LEU A 78 5.99 -9.42 -8.03
N ASN A 79 5.50 -10.56 -7.56
CA ASN A 79 5.64 -11.82 -8.28
C ASN A 79 4.74 -11.89 -9.51
N GLU A 80 3.68 -11.08 -9.58
CA GLU A 80 2.83 -10.98 -10.76
C GLU A 80 3.57 -10.32 -11.93
N GLY A 81 3.60 -10.98 -13.08
CA GLY A 81 4.22 -10.45 -14.31
C GLY A 81 3.61 -9.11 -14.74
N GLN A 82 2.30 -8.96 -14.52
CA GLN A 82 1.55 -7.75 -14.84
C GLN A 82 2.11 -6.50 -14.15
N CYS A 83 2.67 -6.62 -12.95
CA CYS A 83 3.31 -5.50 -12.26
C CYS A 83 4.45 -4.92 -13.10
N TRP A 84 5.31 -5.79 -13.64
CA TRP A 84 6.48 -5.39 -14.42
C TRP A 84 6.10 -4.79 -15.78
N GLU A 85 5.07 -5.33 -16.44
CA GLU A 85 4.49 -4.69 -17.63
C GLU A 85 3.99 -3.27 -17.33
N ALA A 86 3.28 -3.09 -16.21
CA ALA A 86 2.81 -1.78 -15.78
C ALA A 86 3.96 -0.82 -15.46
N PHE A 87 5.00 -1.28 -14.75
CA PHE A 87 6.16 -0.44 -14.44
C PHE A 87 6.89 0.02 -15.71
N GLN A 88 7.06 -0.87 -16.70
CA GLN A 88 7.66 -0.49 -17.98
C GLN A 88 6.85 0.59 -18.69
N PHE A 89 5.52 0.44 -18.72
CA PHE A 89 4.60 1.43 -19.28
C PHE A 89 4.68 2.79 -18.54
N ILE A 90 4.64 2.76 -17.21
CA ILE A 90 4.71 3.95 -16.35
C ILE A 90 6.00 4.74 -16.60
N ALA A 91 7.13 4.05 -16.70
CA ALA A 91 8.42 4.66 -16.97
C ALA A 91 8.52 5.19 -18.41
N HIS A 92 8.09 4.41 -19.39
CA HIS A 92 8.08 4.83 -20.81
C HIS A 92 7.34 6.16 -21.01
N HIS A 93 6.18 6.32 -20.37
CA HIS A 93 5.37 7.54 -20.47
C HIS A 93 5.79 8.67 -19.52
N ARG A 94 6.84 8.46 -18.69
CA ARG A 94 7.27 9.40 -17.64
C ARG A 94 6.10 9.86 -16.79
N LEU A 95 5.34 8.92 -16.22
CA LEU A 95 4.19 9.23 -15.36
C LEU A 95 4.66 9.64 -13.96
N ASN A 96 5.38 10.75 -13.89
CA ASN A 96 5.90 11.37 -12.67
C ASN A 96 4.82 11.89 -11.71
N ASN A 97 3.59 12.07 -12.19
CA ASN A 97 2.44 12.32 -11.34
C ASN A 97 1.95 11.07 -10.59
N LEU A 98 2.52 9.88 -10.85
CA LEU A 98 2.34 8.66 -10.08
C LEU A 98 3.53 8.43 -9.15
N THR A 99 3.25 8.22 -7.86
CA THR A 99 4.23 7.69 -6.90
C THR A 99 3.78 6.29 -6.47
N VAL A 100 4.65 5.31 -6.67
CA VAL A 100 4.42 3.92 -6.25
C VAL A 100 5.09 3.68 -4.91
N PHE A 101 4.42 2.99 -4.01
CA PHE A 101 4.99 2.45 -2.79
C PHE A 101 5.03 0.94 -2.89
N VAL A 102 6.18 0.35 -2.61
CA VAL A 102 6.31 -1.09 -2.41
C VAL A 102 6.38 -1.32 -0.91
N ASP A 103 5.36 -1.96 -0.34
CA ASP A 103 5.40 -2.46 1.03
C ASP A 103 6.32 -3.70 1.07
N TRP A 104 7.59 -3.46 1.37
CA TRP A 104 8.61 -4.50 1.45
C TRP A 104 8.69 -4.98 2.89
N ASN A 105 7.75 -5.85 3.27
CA ASN A 105 7.62 -6.43 4.61
C ASN A 105 8.21 -7.85 4.74
N LYS A 106 8.69 -8.41 3.62
CA LYS A 106 9.41 -9.68 3.47
C LYS A 106 8.55 -10.93 3.77
N LEU A 107 7.23 -10.80 3.83
CA LEU A 107 6.31 -11.88 4.22
C LEU A 107 5.09 -11.98 3.29
N GLN A 108 4.90 -13.16 2.71
CA GLN A 108 3.72 -13.52 1.93
C GLN A 108 2.70 -14.31 2.78
N LEU A 109 1.78 -15.02 2.12
CA LEU A 109 0.82 -15.91 2.77
C LEU A 109 1.51 -17.17 3.34
N ASP A 110 2.36 -17.80 2.53
CA ASP A 110 2.95 -19.11 2.81
C ASP A 110 4.33 -19.05 3.49
N GLY A 111 4.86 -17.85 3.75
CA GLY A 111 6.12 -17.69 4.45
C GLY A 111 6.90 -16.46 4.04
N ARG A 112 8.23 -16.52 4.22
CA ARG A 112 9.13 -15.44 3.87
C ARG A 112 9.28 -15.29 2.37
N LEU A 113 9.39 -14.05 1.91
CA LEU A 113 9.51 -13.72 0.50
C LEU A 113 10.67 -14.45 -0.20
N ASP A 114 11.81 -14.57 0.47
CA ASP A 114 13.02 -15.23 -0.04
C ASP A 114 12.88 -16.76 -0.17
N GLU A 115 12.05 -17.38 0.68
CA GLU A 115 11.74 -18.82 0.65
C GLU A 115 10.67 -19.18 -0.39
N ILE A 116 9.75 -18.25 -0.69
CA ILE A 116 8.68 -18.47 -1.67
C ILE A 116 9.16 -18.10 -3.09
N ILE A 117 9.39 -16.81 -3.35
CA ILE A 117 9.93 -16.31 -4.62
C ILE A 117 10.78 -15.08 -4.33
N CYS A 118 12.10 -15.26 -4.35
CA CYS A 118 13.06 -14.21 -4.04
C CYS A 118 12.87 -12.97 -4.94
N ALA A 119 12.68 -11.82 -4.30
CA ALA A 119 12.52 -10.54 -5.00
C ALA A 119 13.84 -9.99 -5.58
N PHE A 120 14.99 -10.57 -5.22
CA PHE A 120 16.32 -10.03 -5.53
C PHE A 120 16.45 -8.55 -5.10
N ASN A 121 17.36 -7.80 -5.71
CA ASN A 121 17.50 -6.38 -5.44
C ASN A 121 16.37 -5.59 -6.13
N LEU A 122 15.37 -5.18 -5.33
CA LEU A 122 14.24 -4.37 -5.82
C LEU A 122 14.70 -3.01 -6.33
N GLU A 123 15.65 -2.35 -5.67
CA GLU A 123 16.13 -1.04 -6.11
C GLU A 123 16.72 -1.11 -7.52
N ASP A 124 17.57 -2.11 -7.77
CA ASP A 124 18.22 -2.28 -9.07
C ASP A 124 17.21 -2.65 -10.15
N LYS A 125 16.21 -3.49 -9.83
CA LYS A 125 15.10 -3.79 -10.74
C LYS A 125 14.36 -2.52 -11.13
N PHE A 126 13.94 -1.70 -10.17
CA PHE A 126 13.21 -0.46 -10.48
C PHE A 126 14.07 0.57 -11.21
N ARG A 127 15.36 0.71 -10.85
CA ARG A 127 16.31 1.55 -11.59
C ARG A 127 16.43 1.10 -13.05
N ALA A 128 16.52 -0.21 -13.29
CA ALA A 128 16.59 -0.77 -14.64
C ALA A 128 15.31 -0.51 -15.46
N PHE A 129 14.15 -0.47 -14.80
CA PHE A 129 12.88 -0.08 -15.43
C PHE A 129 12.72 1.43 -15.63
N GLY A 130 13.67 2.26 -15.16
CA GLY A 130 13.67 3.70 -15.39
C GLY A 130 12.99 4.53 -14.30
N PHE A 131 12.86 4.01 -13.09
CA PHE A 131 12.32 4.75 -11.95
C PHE A 131 13.38 5.56 -11.21
N ASP A 132 12.92 6.63 -10.56
CA ASP A 132 13.60 7.21 -9.40
C ASP A 132 13.27 6.39 -8.16
N VAL A 133 14.28 5.86 -7.48
CA VAL A 133 14.11 4.90 -6.38
C VAL A 133 14.57 5.52 -5.08
N VAL A 134 13.71 5.50 -4.07
CA VAL A 134 14.04 5.87 -2.69
C VAL A 134 13.62 4.75 -1.77
N THR A 135 14.48 4.37 -0.83
CA THR A 135 14.15 3.43 0.23
C THR A 135 13.93 4.20 1.53
N VAL A 136 12.83 3.92 2.21
CA VAL A 136 12.41 4.60 3.45
C VAL A 136 12.06 3.55 4.49
N LYS A 137 12.46 3.77 5.74
CA LYS A 137 12.10 2.90 6.87
C LYS A 137 10.58 2.99 7.12
N GLY A 138 9.92 1.86 7.36
CA GLY A 138 8.45 1.77 7.42
C GLY A 138 7.78 2.60 8.52
N ASP A 139 8.50 2.91 9.60
CA ASP A 139 8.04 3.75 10.72
C ASP A 139 8.57 5.20 10.66
N ASP A 140 9.32 5.56 9.60
CA ASP A 140 9.84 6.92 9.41
C ASP A 140 8.83 7.81 8.67
N ILE A 141 7.85 8.34 9.43
CA ILE A 141 6.84 9.25 8.90
C ILE A 141 7.46 10.52 8.27
N PRO A 142 8.45 11.20 8.88
CA PRO A 142 9.15 12.31 8.25
C PRO A 142 9.80 11.93 6.90
N GLY A 143 10.48 10.79 6.83
CA GLY A 143 11.08 10.27 5.60
C GLY A 143 10.04 9.97 4.52
N LEU A 144 8.92 9.36 4.89
CA LEU A 144 7.76 9.13 4.01
C LEU A 144 7.22 10.44 3.44
N LEU A 145 7.05 11.45 4.29
CA LEU A 145 6.58 12.76 3.88
C LEU A 145 7.58 13.42 2.91
N ALA A 146 8.87 13.39 3.22
CA ALA A 146 9.92 13.91 2.35
C ALA A 146 9.95 13.21 0.97
N ALA A 147 9.69 11.91 0.93
CA ALA A 147 9.66 11.13 -0.31
C ALA A 147 8.50 11.53 -1.24
N VAL A 148 7.37 11.99 -0.70
CA VAL A 148 6.20 12.39 -1.50
C VAL A 148 6.05 13.88 -1.73
N GLN A 149 6.56 14.76 -0.87
CA GLN A 149 6.27 16.20 -0.95
C GLN A 149 6.67 16.88 -2.27
N PRO A 150 7.84 16.61 -2.87
CA PRO A 150 8.22 17.26 -4.12
C PRO A 150 7.21 16.95 -5.23
N VAL A 151 6.70 17.99 -5.89
CA VAL A 151 6.03 17.85 -7.18
C VAL A 151 7.13 17.69 -8.23
N PRO A 152 7.26 16.51 -8.86
CA PRO A 152 8.34 16.30 -9.82
C PRO A 152 8.13 17.15 -11.08
N PRO A 153 9.22 17.64 -11.71
CA PRO A 153 9.14 18.37 -12.98
C PRO A 153 8.63 17.44 -14.08
N ALA A 154 8.00 18.01 -15.12
CA ALA A 154 7.23 17.29 -16.14
C ALA A 154 8.01 16.18 -16.89
N ASP A 155 9.33 16.25 -16.93
CA ASP A 155 10.26 15.33 -17.59
C ASP A 155 10.97 14.36 -16.63
N ALA A 156 10.71 14.46 -15.32
CA ALA A 156 11.26 13.54 -14.33
C ALA A 156 10.81 12.09 -14.56
N ARG A 157 11.62 11.17 -14.04
CA ARG A 157 11.26 9.75 -13.91
C ARG A 157 10.11 9.59 -12.92
N PRO A 158 9.24 8.57 -13.09
CA PRO A 158 8.29 8.19 -12.04
C PRO A 158 9.06 7.74 -10.79
N ARG A 159 8.48 7.99 -9.61
CA ARG A 159 9.09 7.60 -8.34
C ARG A 159 8.49 6.31 -7.81
N VAL A 160 9.37 5.43 -7.35
CA VAL A 160 9.01 4.32 -6.46
C VAL A 160 9.68 4.54 -5.11
N VAL A 161 8.90 4.33 -4.05
CA VAL A 161 9.35 4.33 -2.67
C VAL A 161 9.29 2.90 -2.18
N ILE A 162 10.45 2.30 -1.89
CA ILE A 162 10.52 0.99 -1.24
C ILE A 162 10.41 1.24 0.26
N LEU A 163 9.31 0.78 0.85
CA LEU A 163 9.07 0.87 2.28
C LEU A 163 9.65 -0.35 2.96
N ASP A 164 10.79 -0.17 3.61
CA ASP A 164 11.45 -1.16 4.44
C ASP A 164 10.66 -1.31 5.75
N SER A 165 9.57 -2.07 5.67
CA SER A 165 8.59 -2.23 6.74
C SER A 165 8.71 -3.60 7.42
N VAL A 166 7.97 -3.73 8.52
CA VAL A 166 7.72 -4.99 9.23
C VAL A 166 6.22 -5.26 9.18
N LYS A 167 5.82 -6.49 8.89
CA LYS A 167 4.39 -6.84 8.86
C LYS A 167 3.83 -6.80 10.28
N GLY A 168 2.81 -5.97 10.51
CA GLY A 168 2.29 -5.72 11.86
C GLY A 168 3.08 -4.66 12.65
N GLN A 169 3.91 -3.85 11.98
CA GLN A 169 4.78 -2.84 12.61
C GLN A 169 4.05 -1.98 13.66
N GLY A 170 4.68 -1.82 14.82
CA GLY A 170 4.14 -1.06 15.96
C GLY A 170 3.30 -1.88 16.93
N VAL A 171 3.07 -3.17 16.63
CA VAL A 171 2.36 -4.10 17.52
C VAL A 171 3.25 -5.32 17.75
N PRO A 172 4.06 -5.35 18.83
CA PRO A 172 5.07 -6.40 19.05
C PRO A 172 4.49 -7.83 18.98
N TYR A 173 3.26 -8.02 19.46
CA TYR A 173 2.58 -9.31 19.35
C TYR A 173 2.43 -9.76 17.89
N LEU A 174 2.03 -8.86 16.98
CA LEU A 174 1.80 -9.17 15.56
C LEU A 174 3.10 -9.31 14.78
N GLU A 175 4.12 -8.53 15.10
CA GLU A 175 5.45 -8.62 14.45
C GLU A 175 6.11 -9.98 14.68
N ASN A 176 5.86 -10.60 15.84
CA ASN A 176 6.47 -11.88 16.22
C ASN A 176 5.63 -13.10 15.81
N LEU A 177 4.45 -12.92 15.20
CA LEU A 177 3.66 -14.04 14.68
C LEU A 177 4.32 -14.62 13.42
N SER A 178 4.45 -15.94 13.37
CA SER A 178 4.94 -16.66 12.19
C SER A 178 4.05 -16.46 10.96
N ASN A 179 2.74 -16.24 11.16
CA ASN A 179 1.82 -15.83 10.11
C ASN A 179 0.84 -14.77 10.64
N ASN A 180 0.98 -13.55 10.14
CA ASN A 180 0.12 -12.41 10.47
C ASN A 180 -0.60 -11.82 9.24
N HIS A 181 -0.67 -12.57 8.13
CA HIS A 181 -1.33 -12.10 6.91
C HIS A 181 -2.86 -12.10 7.04
N HIS A 182 -3.41 -13.13 7.67
CA HIS A 182 -4.84 -13.23 7.98
C HIS A 182 -5.02 -13.73 9.42
N LEU A 183 -5.52 -12.86 10.29
CA LEU A 183 -5.67 -13.15 11.71
C LEU A 183 -7.09 -13.61 12.03
N ARG A 184 -7.21 -14.74 12.72
CA ARG A 184 -8.44 -15.12 13.43
C ARG A 184 -8.24 -14.87 14.91
N LEU A 185 -8.81 -13.76 15.40
CA LEU A 185 -8.57 -13.30 16.76
C LEU A 185 -9.18 -14.25 17.80
N THR A 186 -8.33 -14.90 18.59
CA THR A 186 -8.72 -15.60 19.82
C THR A 186 -9.06 -14.58 20.93
N ALA A 187 -9.63 -15.04 22.05
CA ALA A 187 -9.89 -14.15 23.19
C ALA A 187 -8.61 -13.52 23.75
N GLU A 188 -7.56 -14.33 23.92
CA GLU A 188 -6.23 -13.90 24.37
C GLU A 188 -5.59 -12.88 23.41
N MET A 189 -5.69 -13.12 22.09
CA MET A 189 -5.23 -12.16 21.09
C MET A 189 -5.94 -10.82 21.22
N LYS A 190 -7.27 -10.83 21.41
CA LYS A 190 -8.04 -9.59 21.57
C LYS A 190 -7.60 -8.82 22.81
N GLU A 191 -7.37 -9.50 23.92
CA GLU A 191 -6.90 -8.88 25.16
C GLU A 191 -5.55 -8.20 24.96
N THR A 192 -4.57 -8.92 24.40
CA THR A 192 -3.23 -8.41 24.10
C THR A 192 -3.27 -7.21 23.14
N LEU A 193 -4.10 -7.28 22.09
CA LEU A 193 -4.25 -6.18 21.13
C LEU A 193 -4.93 -4.96 21.78
N ASN A 194 -5.93 -5.16 22.64
CA ASN A 194 -6.58 -4.07 23.36
C ASN A 194 -5.62 -3.37 24.34
N GLU A 195 -4.72 -4.12 24.98
CA GLU A 195 -3.63 -3.55 25.79
C GLU A 195 -2.69 -2.71 24.95
N THR A 196 -2.29 -3.22 23.78
CA THR A 196 -1.42 -2.47 22.85
C THR A 196 -2.11 -1.19 22.38
N ILE A 197 -3.40 -1.24 22.04
CA ILE A 197 -4.18 -0.06 21.65
C ILE A 197 -4.15 0.99 22.77
N ARG A 198 -4.43 0.60 24.03
CA ARG A 198 -4.38 1.54 25.17
C ARG A 198 -3.02 2.19 25.37
N GLN A 199 -1.94 1.45 25.13
CA GLN A 199 -0.57 1.98 25.21
C GLN A 199 -0.32 3.00 24.11
N LEU A 200 -0.67 2.68 22.86
CA LEU A 200 -0.50 3.57 21.72
C LEU A 200 -1.33 4.85 21.84
N GLU A 201 -2.57 4.75 22.33
CA GLU A 201 -3.42 5.91 22.63
C GLU A 201 -2.76 6.81 23.69
N ALA A 202 -2.25 6.23 24.78
CA ALA A 202 -1.58 6.99 25.84
C ALA A 202 -0.26 7.66 25.41
N GLU A 203 0.43 7.11 24.40
CA GLU A 203 1.68 7.65 23.87
C GLU A 203 1.48 8.77 22.82
N HIS A 204 0.32 8.80 22.16
CA HIS A 204 0.10 9.64 20.98
C HIS A 204 -1.11 10.60 21.06
N ASP A 205 -1.97 10.48 22.07
CA ASP A 205 -3.00 11.48 22.42
C ASP A 205 -2.45 12.57 23.38
#